data_AF-A0A7X8QG07-F1
#
_entry.id   AF-A0A7X8QG07-F1
#
_cell.length_a   1.000
_cell.length_b   1.000
_cell.length_c   1.000
_cell.angle_alpha   90.00
_cell.angle_beta   90.00
_cell.angle_gamma   90.00
#
_symmetry.space_group_name_H-M   'P 1'
#
loop_
_entity.id
_entity.type
_entity.pdbx_description
1 polymer ?
#
loop_
_entity_poly.entity_id
_entity_poly.type
_entity_poly.pdbx_seq_one_letter_code
_entity_poly.pdbx_strand_id
1 'polypeptide(L)'
;DAIKGGLAAYLGLVFFGPWGGLAGGILAMLGHTFNPWFGFKPSGKGVASGFGIICVLMPKVMLVSICVFIVVVAVSRFVSLGSVLGAVTVIIMALAFREELPNIIFALIAVSLIVFRHIGNLKRIINGTEPKFGQKQAKDNKK
;
A
#
# COMPACT_ATOMS: atom_id res chain seq x y z
N ASP A 1 -8.31 -2.15 -7.56
CA ASP A 1 -7.84 -2.34 -6.17
C ASP A 1 -8.05 -1.15 -5.24
N ALA A 2 -7.70 0.07 -5.67
CA ALA A 2 -7.97 1.26 -4.86
C ALA A 2 -9.47 1.44 -4.55
N ILE A 3 -10.34 1.35 -5.57
CA ILE A 3 -11.79 1.53 -5.39
C ILE A 3 -12.37 0.55 -4.37
N LYS A 4 -12.04 -0.75 -4.46
CA LYS A 4 -12.54 -1.74 -3.50
C LYS A 4 -12.05 -1.48 -2.07
N GLY A 5 -10.79 -1.06 -1.90
CA GLY A 5 -10.23 -0.73 -0.59
C GLY A 5 -10.91 0.50 0.00
N GLY A 6 -11.01 1.57 -0.79
CA GLY A 6 -11.69 2.80 -0.40
C GLY A 6 -13.18 2.57 -0.11
N LEU A 7 -13.89 1.83 -0.95
CA LEU A 7 -15.31 1.54 -0.74
C LEU A 7 -15.54 0.72 0.53
N ALA A 8 -14.73 -0.31 0.79
CA ALA A 8 -14.87 -1.10 2.01
C ALA A 8 -14.59 -0.27 3.27
N ALA A 9 -13.56 0.58 3.23
CA ALA A 9 -13.25 1.51 4.32
C ALA A 9 -14.37 2.55 4.51
N TYR A 10 -14.91 3.08 3.42
CA TYR A 10 -16.01 4.05 3.46
C TYR A 10 -17.29 3.46 4.04
N LEU A 11 -17.71 2.29 3.56
CA LEU A 11 -18.90 1.61 4.09
C LEU A 11 -18.70 1.24 5.57
N GLY A 12 -17.52 0.73 5.93
CA GLY A 12 -17.19 0.46 7.33
C GLY A 12 -17.28 1.73 8.18
N LEU A 13 -16.73 2.85 7.70
CA LEU A 13 -16.75 4.13 8.39
C LEU A 13 -18.18 4.66 8.59
N VAL A 14 -19.01 4.61 7.54
CA VAL A 14 -20.38 5.14 7.58
C VAL A 14 -21.29 4.34 8.51
N PHE A 15 -21.21 3.01 8.47
CA PHE A 15 -22.14 2.15 9.22
C PHE A 15 -21.66 1.78 10.63
N PHE A 16 -20.34 1.74 10.86
CA PHE A 16 -19.76 1.23 12.11
C PHE A 16 -18.70 2.17 12.70
N GLY A 17 -18.61 3.41 12.19
CA GLY A 17 -17.69 4.43 12.69
C GLY A 17 -16.21 4.14 12.39
N PRO A 18 -15.28 4.84 13.06
CA PRO A 18 -13.84 4.74 12.78
C PRO A 18 -13.28 3.31 12.86
N TRP A 19 -13.73 2.52 13.82
CA TRP A 19 -13.37 1.10 13.96
C TRP A 19 -13.89 0.24 12.82
N GLY A 20 -15.09 0.57 12.31
CA GLY A 20 -15.64 -0.02 11.10
C GLY A 20 -14.79 0.26 9.87
N GLY A 21 -14.34 1.50 9.70
CA GLY A 21 -13.45 1.90 8.60
C GLY A 21 -12.13 1.14 8.61
N LEU A 22 -11.52 1.00 9.80
CA LEU A 22 -10.34 0.15 10.02
C LEU A 22 -10.59 -1.30 9.60
N ALA A 23 -11.65 -1.92 10.14
CA ALA A 23 -11.96 -3.32 9.87
C ALA A 23 -12.24 -3.57 8.39
N GLY A 24 -13.07 -2.74 7.77
CA GLY A 24 -13.39 -2.81 6.34
C GLY A 24 -12.15 -2.63 5.45
N GLY A 25 -11.30 -1.66 5.78
CA GLY A 25 -10.04 -1.44 5.07
C GLY A 25 -9.08 -2.64 5.16
N ILE A 26 -8.85 -3.16 6.37
CA ILE A 26 -7.98 -4.32 6.59
C ILE A 26 -8.51 -5.55 5.84
N LEU A 27 -9.79 -5.86 5.98
CA LEU A 27 -10.40 -7.01 5.32
C LEU A 27 -10.29 -6.91 3.79
N ALA A 28 -10.51 -5.74 3.21
CA ALA A 28 -10.35 -5.53 1.77
C ALA A 28 -8.88 -5.64 1.31
N MET A 29 -7.94 -5.13 2.11
CA MET A 29 -6.51 -5.21 1.81
C MET A 29 -5.99 -6.64 1.91
N LEU A 30 -6.40 -7.38 2.96
CA LEU A 30 -6.05 -8.78 3.16
C LEU A 30 -6.71 -9.69 2.13
N GLY A 31 -8.01 -9.54 1.86
CA GLY A 31 -8.72 -10.35 0.87
C GLY A 31 -8.17 -10.19 -0.54
N HIS A 32 -7.62 -9.03 -0.88
CA HIS A 32 -6.87 -8.85 -2.12
C HIS A 32 -5.52 -9.57 -2.10
N THR A 33 -4.80 -9.44 -0.98
CA THR A 33 -3.43 -9.93 -0.85
C THR A 33 -3.39 -11.45 -0.73
N PHE A 34 -4.38 -12.04 -0.06
CA PHE A 34 -4.50 -13.46 0.22
C PHE A 34 -5.88 -13.94 -0.25
N ASN A 35 -6.02 -14.05 -1.57
CA ASN A 35 -7.29 -14.43 -2.16
C ASN A 35 -7.55 -15.94 -1.93
N PRO A 36 -8.69 -16.34 -1.33
CA PRO A 36 -9.04 -17.75 -1.09
C PRO A 36 -9.08 -18.59 -2.37
N TRP A 37 -9.52 -18.01 -3.49
CA TRP A 37 -9.64 -18.72 -4.78
C TRP A 37 -8.28 -19.14 -5.38
N PHE A 38 -7.19 -18.52 -4.94
CA PHE A 38 -5.82 -18.89 -5.37
C PHE A 38 -5.08 -19.68 -4.28
N GLY A 39 -5.80 -20.26 -3.32
CA GLY A 39 -5.23 -21.04 -2.21
C GLY A 39 -4.44 -20.16 -1.23
N PHE A 40 -4.91 -18.93 -0.99
CA PHE A 40 -4.23 -17.94 -0.13
C PHE A 40 -2.78 -17.62 -0.54
N LYS A 41 -2.42 -17.90 -1.80
CA LYS A 41 -1.12 -17.50 -2.33
C LYS A 41 -1.06 -15.97 -2.38
N PRO A 42 0.04 -15.34 -1.94
CA PRO A 42 0.15 -13.90 -1.91
C PRO A 42 0.03 -13.28 -3.32
N SER A 43 -1.06 -12.59 -3.61
CA SER A 43 -1.37 -11.94 -4.89
C SER A 43 -1.35 -10.42 -4.74
N GLY A 44 -0.63 -9.71 -5.60
CA GLY A 44 -0.41 -8.28 -5.41
C GLY A 44 0.39 -7.94 -4.14
N LYS A 45 0.58 -6.64 -3.90
CA LYS A 45 1.39 -6.13 -2.77
C LYS A 45 0.66 -5.13 -1.88
N GLY A 46 -0.65 -5.01 -2.05
CA GLY A 46 -1.51 -4.18 -1.20
C GLY A 46 -1.40 -2.67 -1.38
N VAL A 47 -0.46 -2.15 -2.18
CA VAL A 47 -0.22 -0.69 -2.32
C VAL A 47 -1.47 0.04 -2.85
N ALA A 48 -2.07 -0.43 -3.94
CA ALA A 48 -3.24 0.21 -4.53
C ALA A 48 -4.46 0.15 -3.60
N SER A 49 -4.70 -1.00 -2.94
CA SER A 49 -5.77 -1.11 -1.93
C SER A 49 -5.53 -0.16 -0.75
N GLY A 50 -4.31 -0.14 -0.22
CA GLY A 50 -3.90 0.76 0.87
C GLY A 50 -4.11 2.24 0.50
N PHE A 51 -3.71 2.64 -0.71
CA PHE A 51 -3.95 3.98 -1.24
C PHE A 51 -5.43 4.36 -1.25
N GLY A 52 -6.30 3.46 -1.74
CA GLY A 52 -7.75 3.70 -1.73
C GLY A 52 -8.31 3.85 -0.31
N ILE A 53 -7.81 3.07 0.64
CA ILE A 53 -8.25 3.13 2.05
C ILE A 53 -7.84 4.45 2.70
N ILE A 54 -6.56 4.85 2.59
CA ILE A 54 -6.09 6.11 3.18
C ILE A 54 -6.70 7.34 2.50
N CYS A 55 -7.11 7.23 1.23
CA CYS A 55 -7.86 8.30 0.55
C CYS A 55 -9.20 8.59 1.24
N VAL A 56 -9.84 7.57 1.82
CA VAL A 56 -11.09 7.71 2.56
C VAL A 56 -10.85 8.06 4.02
N LEU A 57 -9.99 7.30 4.69
CA LEU A 57 -9.82 7.41 6.15
C LEU A 57 -8.97 8.62 6.55
N MET A 58 -7.96 8.97 5.75
CA MET A 58 -6.91 9.93 6.12
C MET A 58 -6.43 10.76 4.91
N PRO A 59 -7.30 11.59 4.27
CA PRO A 59 -6.96 12.26 3.01
C PRO A 59 -5.71 13.15 3.09
N LYS A 60 -5.46 13.82 4.22
CA LYS A 60 -4.28 14.67 4.44
C LYS A 60 -2.99 13.85 4.43
N VAL A 61 -2.98 12.71 5.13
CA VAL A 61 -1.85 11.76 5.16
C VAL A 61 -1.60 11.16 3.78
N MET A 62 -2.67 10.83 3.06
CA MET A 62 -2.60 10.31 1.70
C MET A 62 -1.89 11.29 0.76
N LEU A 63 -2.22 12.58 0.81
CA LEU A 63 -1.59 13.60 -0.04
C LEU A 63 -0.07 13.67 0.19
N VAL A 64 0.38 13.64 1.43
CA VAL A 64 1.83 13.65 1.74
C VAL A 64 2.49 12.35 1.27
N SER A 65 1.85 11.21 1.50
CA SER A 65 2.36 9.89 1.10
C SER A 65 2.50 9.77 -0.44
N ILE A 66 1.52 10.24 -1.21
CA ILE A 66 1.58 10.20 -2.68
C ILE A 66 2.65 11.15 -3.22
N CYS A 67 2.84 12.32 -2.60
CA CYS A 67 3.94 13.22 -2.95
C CYS A 67 5.30 12.53 -2.73
N VAL A 68 5.52 11.91 -1.58
CA VAL A 68 6.75 11.15 -1.30
C VAL A 68 6.93 10.01 -2.30
N PHE A 69 5.87 9.25 -2.58
CA PHE A 69 5.91 8.18 -3.58
C PHE A 69 6.36 8.71 -4.95
N ILE A 70 5.75 9.79 -5.44
CA ILE A 70 6.08 10.38 -6.74
C ILE A 70 7.53 10.85 -6.78
N VAL A 71 7.98 11.58 -5.75
CA VAL A 71 9.36 12.09 -5.68
C VAL A 71 10.37 10.94 -5.67
N VAL A 72 10.14 9.91 -4.85
CA VAL A 72 11.03 8.75 -4.78
C VAL A 72 11.07 8.01 -6.12
N VAL A 73 9.92 7.80 -6.77
CA VAL A 73 9.88 7.12 -8.06
C VAL A 73 10.54 7.96 -9.16
N ALA A 74 10.34 9.27 -9.17
CA ALA A 74 10.95 10.17 -10.14
C ALA A 74 12.49 10.15 -10.05
N VAL A 75 13.04 10.15 -8.83
CA VAL A 75 14.49 10.17 -8.59
C VAL A 75 15.11 8.79 -8.76
N SER A 76 14.56 7.78 -8.08
CA SER A 76 15.16 6.43 -8.04
C SER A 76 14.80 5.57 -9.25
N ARG A 77 13.68 5.88 -9.92
CA ARG A 77 13.03 5.03 -10.91
C ARG A 77 12.60 3.66 -10.36
N PHE A 78 12.49 3.48 -9.05
CA PHE A 78 12.01 2.23 -8.45
C PHE A 78 10.62 2.40 -7.82
N VAL A 79 9.60 1.81 -8.44
CA VAL A 79 8.22 1.81 -7.92
C VAL A 79 8.12 1.09 -6.57
N SER A 80 8.91 0.03 -6.39
CA SER A 80 8.96 -0.74 -5.14
C SER A 80 9.54 0.07 -3.98
N LEU A 81 10.59 0.86 -4.22
CA LEU A 81 11.16 1.76 -3.23
C LEU A 81 10.16 2.87 -2.87
N GLY A 82 9.54 3.50 -3.87
CA GLY A 82 8.49 4.50 -3.65
C GLY A 82 7.34 3.96 -2.82
N SER A 83 6.90 2.73 -3.08
CA SER A 83 5.80 2.09 -2.34
C SER A 83 6.13 1.88 -0.86
N VAL A 84 7.36 1.43 -0.56
CA VAL A 84 7.80 1.21 0.82
C VAL A 84 7.93 2.54 1.56
N LEU A 85 8.61 3.53 0.95
CA LEU A 85 8.79 4.84 1.58
C LEU A 85 7.45 5.56 1.74
N GLY A 86 6.56 5.49 0.74
CA GLY A 86 5.20 6.02 0.85
C GLY A 86 4.42 5.40 2.01
N ALA A 87 4.50 4.08 2.20
CA ALA A 87 3.85 3.40 3.32
C ALA A 87 4.44 3.80 4.69
N VAL A 88 5.76 3.98 4.77
CA VAL A 88 6.42 4.51 5.99
C VAL A 88 5.99 5.95 6.27
N THR A 89 5.83 6.78 5.24
CA THR A 89 5.29 8.13 5.39
C THR A 89 3.87 8.12 5.95
N VAL A 90 3.03 7.14 5.60
CA VAL A 90 1.66 7.05 6.14
C VAL A 90 1.67 6.97 7.67
N ILE A 91 2.45 6.07 8.27
CA ILE A 91 2.49 5.95 9.74
C ILE A 91 3.11 7.17 10.42
N ILE A 92 4.18 7.75 9.84
CA ILE A 92 4.81 8.96 10.38
C ILE A 92 3.81 10.13 10.39
N MET A 93 3.11 10.33 9.27
CA MET A 93 2.16 11.43 9.13
C MET A 93 0.85 11.18 9.90
N ALA A 94 0.45 9.92 10.08
CA ALA A 94 -0.67 9.57 10.96
C ALA A 94 -0.42 10.06 12.39
N LEU A 95 0.80 9.82 12.90
CA LEU A 95 1.22 10.29 14.22
C LEU A 95 1.37 11.81 14.26
N ALA A 96 1.99 12.41 13.24
CA ALA A 96 2.22 13.85 13.17
C ALA A 96 0.91 14.67 13.13
N PHE A 97 -0.09 14.21 12.38
CA PHE A 97 -1.41 14.85 12.31
C PHE A 97 -2.35 14.46 13.45
N ARG A 98 -1.89 13.65 14.42
CA ARG A 98 -2.67 13.19 15.58
C ARG A 98 -4.00 12.54 15.17
N GLU A 99 -3.91 11.65 14.19
CA GLU A 99 -5.05 10.88 13.70
C GLU A 99 -5.63 9.98 14.80
N GLU A 100 -6.88 9.57 14.63
CA GLU A 100 -7.55 8.72 15.61
C GLU A 100 -6.85 7.35 15.75
N LEU A 101 -6.99 6.73 16.92
CA LEU A 101 -6.35 5.44 17.22
C LEU A 101 -6.62 4.36 16.15
N PRO A 102 -7.84 4.19 15.60
CA PRO A 102 -8.10 3.22 14.54
C PRO A 102 -7.26 3.49 13.28
N ASN A 103 -7.12 4.75 12.87
CA ASN A 103 -6.33 5.15 11.71
C ASN A 103 -4.83 4.88 11.91
N ILE A 104 -4.31 5.11 13.13
CA ILE A 104 -2.92 4.78 13.49
C ILE A 104 -2.68 3.26 13.43
N ILE A 105 -3.61 2.47 13.99
CA ILE A 105 -3.54 1.00 13.94
C ILE A 105 -3.58 0.51 12.49
N PHE A 106 -4.48 1.08 11.67
CA PHE A 106 -4.53 0.79 10.24
C PHE A 106 -3.18 1.05 9.57
N ALA A 107 -2.62 2.25 9.78
CA ALA A 107 -1.34 2.65 9.19
C ALA A 107 -0.21 1.68 9.57
N LEU A 108 -0.16 1.25 10.84
CA LEU A 108 0.81 0.29 11.34
C LEU A 108 0.70 -1.09 10.66
N ILE A 109 -0.52 -1.59 10.50
CA ILE A 109 -0.78 -2.87 9.83
C ILE A 109 -0.46 -2.75 8.33
N ALA A 110 -0.89 -1.67 7.69
CA ALA A 110 -0.66 -1.43 6.27
C ALA A 110 0.83 -1.31 5.93
N VAL A 111 1.61 -0.55 6.70
CA VAL A 111 3.06 -0.44 6.48
C VAL A 111 3.75 -1.78 6.68
N SER A 112 3.40 -2.53 7.72
CA SER A 112 3.99 -3.84 8.00
C SER A 112 3.73 -4.82 6.85
N LEU A 113 2.48 -4.87 6.36
CA LEU A 113 2.11 -5.72 5.24
C LEU A 113 2.83 -5.30 3.95
N ILE A 114 2.85 -4.00 3.63
CA ILE A 114 3.52 -3.50 2.41
C ILE A 114 5.02 -3.80 2.45
N VAL A 115 5.70 -3.53 3.57
CA VAL A 115 7.13 -3.82 3.73
C VAL A 115 7.40 -5.31 3.56
N PHE A 116 6.65 -6.16 4.25
CA PHE A 116 6.79 -7.62 4.14
C PHE A 116 6.64 -8.10 2.70
N ARG A 117 5.64 -7.59 1.97
CA ARG A 117 5.39 -7.93 0.56
C ARG A 117 6.46 -7.38 -0.40
N HIS A 118 7.29 -6.43 0.04
CA HIS A 118 8.36 -5.82 -0.76
C HIS A 118 9.77 -6.30 -0.40
N ILE A 119 9.97 -7.16 0.60
CA ILE A 119 11.30 -7.67 0.97
C ILE A 119 12.04 -8.25 -0.26
N GLY A 120 11.36 -9.02 -1.11
CA GLY A 120 11.97 -9.56 -2.33
C GLY A 120 12.36 -8.48 -3.35
N ASN A 121 11.60 -7.40 -3.45
CA ASN A 121 11.93 -6.26 -4.31
C ASN A 121 13.11 -5.47 -3.77
N LEU A 122 13.17 -5.24 -2.45
CA LEU A 122 14.29 -4.57 -1.81
C LEU A 122 15.59 -5.35 -2.00
N LYS A 123 15.55 -6.69 -1.88
CA LYS A 123 16.69 -7.55 -2.21
C LYS A 123 17.14 -7.39 -3.67
N ARG A 124 16.20 -7.33 -4.63
CA ARG A 124 16.53 -7.09 -6.04
C ARG A 124 17.10 -5.69 -6.30
N ILE A 125 16.67 -4.67 -5.56
CA ILE A 125 17.26 -3.33 -5.64
C ILE A 125 18.72 -3.37 -5.20
N ILE A 126 19.01 -3.99 -4.05
CA ILE A 126 20.38 -4.16 -3.53
C ILE A 126 21.26 -4.91 -4.52
N ASN A 127 20.71 -5.96 -5.15
CA ASN A 127 21.42 -6.75 -6.15
C ASN A 127 21.46 -6.10 -7.55
N GLY A 128 20.88 -4.91 -7.74
CA GLY A 128 20.82 -4.23 -9.03
C GLY A 128 19.95 -4.91 -10.10
N THR A 129 19.10 -5.87 -9.72
CA THR A 129 18.26 -6.67 -10.62
C THR A 129 16.80 -6.23 -10.65
N GLU A 130 16.40 -5.26 -9.82
CA GLU A 130 15.04 -4.72 -9.85
C GLU A 130 14.84 -3.88 -11.13
N PRO A 131 13.76 -4.12 -11.89
CA PRO A 131 13.49 -3.35 -13.09
C PRO A 131 13.19 -1.89 -12.74
N LYS A 132 13.81 -0.95 -13.47
CA LYS A 132 13.50 0.46 -13.33
C LYS A 132 12.19 0.78 -14.05
N PHE A 133 11.45 1.74 -13.52
CA PHE A 133 10.26 2.29 -14.13
C PHE A 133 10.58 2.80 -15.54
N GLY A 134 9.79 2.36 -16.52
CA GLY A 134 9.98 2.70 -17.94
C GLY A 134 10.96 1.80 -18.70
N GLN A 135 11.68 0.87 -18.05
CA GLN A 135 12.45 -0.14 -18.78
C GLN A 135 11.50 -1.21 -19.33
N LYS A 136 11.47 -1.40 -20.65
CA LYS A 136 10.86 -2.58 -21.26
C LYS A 136 11.60 -3.82 -20.76
N GLN A 137 10.90 -4.76 -20.16
CA GLN A 137 11.43 -6.11 -20.00
C GLN A 137 11.79 -6.61 -21.39
N ALA A 138 13.06 -6.98 -21.60
CA ALA A 138 13.42 -7.75 -22.78
C ALA A 138 12.53 -8.99 -22.74
N LYS A 139 11.65 -9.14 -23.72
CA LYS A 139 10.91 -10.39 -23.90
C LYS A 139 11.97 -11.46 -24.10
N ASP A 140 12.15 -12.32 -23.11
CA ASP A 140 12.91 -13.54 -23.28
C ASP A 140 12.05 -14.42 -24.20
N ASN A 141 12.26 -14.27 -25.51
CA ASN A 141 11.68 -15.13 -26.54
C ASN A 141 12.35 -16.50 -26.42
N LYS A 142 12.02 -17.25 -25.36
CA LYS A 142 12.22 -18.71 -25.37
C LYS A 142 10.95 -19.34 -25.92
N LYS A 143 10.99 -19.56 -27.25
CA LYS A 143 10.21 -20.57 -27.95
C LYS A 143 10.42 -21.93 -27.31
#